data_AF-A0A354PIG5-F1
#
_entry.id   AF-A0A354PIG5-F1
#
_cell.length_a   1.000
_cell.length_b   1.000
_cell.length_c   1.000
_cell.angle_alpha   90.00
_cell.angle_beta   90.00
_cell.angle_gamma   90.00
#
_symmetry.space_group_name_H-M   'P 1'
#
loop_
_entity.id
_entity.type
_entity.pdbx_description
1 polymer ?
#
loop_
_entity_poly.entity_id
_entity_poly.type
_entity_poly.pdbx_seq_one_letter_code
_entity_poly.pdbx_strand_id
1 'polypeptide(L)'
;SSSPVDLDRLLAGAAIHLVNTDPPYNVKVEPRSNNAIAAGLSSFTNDGAASRLKGGQGNAASFGVDHETGKPKHAATHKKLRAKDRPLANDFVSDEAFDQLLEDWFGNIARVLLPGRCFYIWGGYANCGNYPPVLKKHGLYFSQSIIWDKQHPVLTRKDFMGAH
;
A
#
# COMPACT_ATOMS: atom_id res chain seq x y z
N SER A 1 -0.57 11.88 -3.93
CA SER A 1 -1.83 12.02 -3.15
C SER A 1 -2.95 11.44 -3.99
N SER A 2 -3.88 10.69 -3.40
CA SER A 2 -5.13 10.26 -4.07
C SER A 2 -6.17 11.38 -4.12
N SER A 3 -6.02 12.43 -3.31
CA SER A 3 -6.91 13.60 -3.30
C SER A 3 -6.45 14.65 -4.32
N PRO A 4 -7.24 14.96 -5.37
CA PRO A 4 -6.90 16.00 -6.33
C PRO A 4 -6.82 17.38 -5.68
N VAL A 5 -7.71 17.66 -4.72
CA VAL A 5 -7.77 18.95 -4.01
C VAL A 5 -6.49 19.20 -3.21
N ASP A 6 -6.00 18.18 -2.51
CA ASP A 6 -4.76 18.33 -1.73
C ASP A 6 -3.54 18.41 -2.64
N LEU A 7 -3.56 17.71 -3.78
CA LEU A 7 -2.51 17.83 -4.78
C LEU A 7 -2.49 19.23 -5.40
N ASP A 8 -3.64 19.80 -5.74
CA ASP A 8 -3.71 21.14 -6.33
C ASP A 8 -3.24 22.22 -5.35
N ARG A 9 -3.62 22.09 -4.07
CA ARG A 9 -3.12 22.95 -2.99
C ARG A 9 -1.59 22.85 -2.87
N LEU A 10 -1.05 21.63 -2.92
CA LEU A 10 0.39 21.39 -2.84
C LEU A 10 1.14 22.00 -4.03
N LEU A 11 0.61 21.84 -5.24
CA LEU A 11 1.26 22.32 -6.45
C LEU A 11 1.20 23.84 -6.57
N ALA A 12 0.12 24.48 -6.09
CA ALA A 12 -0.07 25.93 -6.20
C ALA A 12 0.19 26.47 -7.64
N GLY A 13 -0.17 25.69 -8.65
CA GLY A 13 0.05 26.00 -10.08
C GLY A 13 1.43 25.64 -10.65
N ALA A 14 2.34 25.08 -9.84
CA ALA A 14 3.64 24.61 -10.31
C ALA A 14 3.50 23.42 -11.27
N ALA A 15 4.32 23.43 -12.33
CA ALA A 15 4.37 22.34 -13.30
C ALA A 15 5.25 21.18 -12.80
N ILE A 16 4.83 19.95 -13.06
CA ILE A 16 5.59 18.75 -12.70
C ILE A 16 6.37 18.24 -13.91
N HIS A 17 7.70 18.18 -13.75
CA HIS A 17 8.64 17.69 -14.77
C HIS A 17 9.12 16.25 -14.55
N LEU A 18 8.93 15.73 -13.34
CA LEU A 18 9.33 14.39 -12.94
C LEU A 18 8.44 13.95 -11.78
N VAL A 19 7.91 12.73 -11.84
CA VAL A 19 7.30 12.08 -10.68
C VAL A 19 8.26 11.03 -10.13
N ASN A 20 8.42 11.03 -8.81
CA ASN A 20 9.13 9.98 -8.08
C ASN A 20 8.26 9.60 -6.87
N THR A 21 7.69 8.40 -6.87
CA THR A 21 6.64 8.03 -5.91
C THR A 21 6.74 6.56 -5.50
N ASP A 22 6.33 6.28 -4.27
CA ASP A 22 5.77 5.01 -3.86
C ASP A 22 4.23 5.14 -3.84
N PRO A 23 3.47 4.26 -4.51
CA PRO A 23 2.02 4.26 -4.37
C PRO A 23 1.63 3.90 -2.93
N PRO A 24 0.40 4.20 -2.48
CA PRO A 24 0.01 4.19 -1.08
C PRO A 24 -0.05 2.77 -0.49
N TYR A 25 1.11 2.19 -0.20
CA TYR A 25 1.26 0.89 0.43
C TYR A 25 1.70 1.05 1.88
N ASN A 26 0.94 0.49 2.80
CA ASN A 26 1.41 -0.02 4.11
C ASN A 26 2.47 0.81 4.86
N VAL A 27 2.18 2.08 5.12
CA VAL A 27 3.13 3.01 5.76
C VAL A 27 3.02 3.10 7.29
N LYS A 28 2.09 2.40 7.96
CA LYS A 28 1.93 2.51 9.42
C LYS A 28 2.15 1.20 10.17
N VAL A 29 3.22 1.18 10.96
CA VAL A 29 3.49 0.17 11.99
C VAL A 29 2.93 0.69 13.32
N GLU A 30 1.79 0.16 13.77
CA GLU A 30 1.23 0.53 15.09
C GLU A 30 1.70 -0.40 16.22
N PRO A 31 1.99 0.14 17.44
CA PRO A 31 2.21 -0.66 18.63
C PRO A 31 0.93 -1.39 19.05
N ARG A 32 1.03 -2.69 19.41
CA ARG A 32 -0.14 -3.52 19.79
C ARG A 32 0.01 -4.27 21.12
N SER A 33 0.78 -3.76 22.07
CA SER A 33 0.63 -4.29 23.44
C SER A 33 -0.73 -3.83 23.98
N ASN A 34 -1.41 -4.68 24.76
CA ASN A 34 -2.64 -4.27 25.46
C ASN A 34 -2.43 -2.98 26.27
N ASN A 35 -1.20 -2.76 26.76
CA ASN A 35 -0.80 -1.53 27.45
C ASN A 35 -0.76 -0.30 26.52
N ALA A 36 -0.34 -0.44 25.26
CA ALA A 36 -0.32 0.66 24.29
C ALA A 36 -1.72 1.03 23.79
N ILE A 37 -2.61 0.03 23.66
CA ILE A 37 -4.03 0.22 23.35
C ILE A 37 -4.74 0.91 24.54
N ALA A 38 -4.48 0.47 25.77
CA ALA A 38 -5.02 1.09 26.98
C ALA A 38 -4.49 2.53 27.20
N ALA A 39 -3.31 2.86 26.69
CA ALA A 39 -2.73 4.21 26.75
C ALA A 39 -3.27 5.17 25.67
N GLY A 40 -4.26 4.77 24.85
CA GLY A 40 -4.88 5.63 23.85
C GLY A 40 -3.98 5.96 22.64
N LEU A 41 -2.94 5.16 22.39
CA LEU A 41 -1.97 5.40 21.32
C LEU A 41 -2.33 4.68 19.99
N SER A 42 -3.50 4.03 19.92
CA SER A 42 -4.01 3.36 18.70
C SER A 42 -5.08 4.20 17.99
N SER A 43 -4.97 4.33 16.67
CA SER A 43 -5.94 5.08 15.84
C SER A 43 -7.14 4.27 15.36
N PHE A 44 -7.23 3.01 15.77
CA PHE A 44 -8.47 2.25 15.62
C PHE A 44 -9.46 2.72 16.68
N THR A 45 -10.17 3.81 16.40
CA THR A 45 -11.53 3.95 16.91
C THR A 45 -12.33 2.77 16.36
N ASN A 46 -13.23 2.22 17.18
CA ASN A 46 -14.15 1.13 16.82
C ASN A 46 -15.16 1.58 15.75
N ASP A 47 -14.69 2.01 14.58
CA ASP A 47 -15.55 2.46 13.50
C ASP A 47 -15.94 1.25 12.64
N GLY A 48 -17.24 1.10 12.38
CA GLY A 48 -17.87 -0.06 11.74
C GLY A 48 -17.38 -0.41 10.32
N ALA A 49 -16.35 0.26 9.82
CA ALA A 49 -15.64 -0.08 8.58
C ALA A 49 -15.03 -1.50 8.61
N ALA A 50 -14.69 -2.02 9.80
CA ALA A 50 -14.18 -3.38 9.95
C ALA A 50 -15.20 -4.49 9.60
N SER A 51 -16.51 -4.18 9.52
CA SER A 51 -17.55 -5.19 9.30
C SER A 51 -17.86 -5.51 7.83
N ARG A 52 -17.29 -4.77 6.87
CA ARG A 52 -17.65 -4.90 5.43
C ARG A 52 -16.64 -5.69 4.58
N LEU A 53 -15.66 -6.34 5.19
CA LEU A 53 -14.70 -7.22 4.51
C LEU A 53 -15.28 -8.64 4.34
N LYS A 54 -16.21 -8.81 3.40
CA LYS A 54 -16.63 -10.14 2.93
C LYS A 54 -16.63 -10.17 1.41
N GLY A 55 -15.67 -10.89 0.85
CA GLY A 55 -15.69 -11.36 -0.54
C GLY A 55 -14.57 -10.78 -1.39
N GLY A 56 -13.63 -11.64 -1.78
CA GLY A 56 -12.85 -11.46 -3.01
C GLY A 56 -11.47 -10.83 -2.87
N GLN A 57 -10.63 -11.28 -1.93
CA GLN A 57 -9.23 -10.84 -1.85
C GLN A 57 -8.31 -11.73 -2.69
N GLY A 58 -7.83 -11.19 -3.82
CA GLY A 58 -6.84 -11.78 -4.68
C GLY A 58 -5.60 -10.91 -4.83
N ASN A 59 -5.06 -10.29 -3.77
CA ASN A 59 -3.76 -9.63 -3.84
C ASN A 59 -2.87 -9.81 -2.58
N ALA A 60 -1.57 -10.00 -2.84
CA ALA A 60 -0.64 -10.73 -1.99
C ALA A 60 0.01 -9.89 -0.87
N ALA A 61 -0.68 -9.78 0.27
CA ALA A 61 -0.05 -9.43 1.55
C ALA A 61 -0.61 -10.16 2.78
N SER A 62 -1.31 -11.29 2.61
CA SER A 62 -1.98 -12.01 3.71
C SER A 62 -1.03 -12.87 4.55
N PHE A 63 -0.12 -12.24 5.28
CA PHE A 63 0.60 -12.93 6.34
C PHE A 63 -0.33 -13.11 7.55
N GLY A 64 -0.95 -14.29 7.66
CA GLY A 64 -1.62 -14.75 8.89
C GLY A 64 -3.12 -14.49 8.99
N VAL A 65 -3.79 -14.11 7.91
CA VAL A 65 -5.25 -13.87 7.85
C VAL A 65 -5.86 -14.68 6.72
N ASP A 66 -7.05 -15.23 6.96
CA ASP A 66 -7.80 -16.03 6.01
C ASP A 66 -8.57 -15.14 5.03
N HIS A 67 -8.41 -15.38 3.73
CA HIS A 67 -8.92 -14.52 2.64
C HIS A 67 -10.44 -14.55 2.49
N GLU A 68 -11.11 -15.62 2.94
CA GLU A 68 -12.56 -15.76 2.81
C GLU A 68 -13.28 -15.16 4.02
N THR A 69 -12.65 -15.24 5.19
CA THR A 69 -13.30 -14.93 6.46
C THR A 69 -12.80 -13.64 7.11
N GLY A 70 -11.67 -13.07 6.65
CA GLY A 70 -11.02 -11.92 7.28
C GLY A 70 -10.52 -12.19 8.70
N LYS A 71 -10.55 -13.46 9.14
CA LYS A 71 -10.16 -13.87 10.48
C LYS A 71 -8.67 -14.17 10.53
N PRO A 72 -8.00 -13.87 11.66
CA PRO A 72 -6.66 -14.38 11.90
C PRO A 72 -6.67 -15.92 11.74
N LYS A 73 -5.73 -16.47 10.96
CA LYS A 73 -5.57 -17.93 10.82
C LYS A 73 -5.20 -18.62 12.16
N HIS A 74 -4.88 -17.82 13.18
CA HIS A 74 -4.43 -18.28 14.49
C HIS A 74 -5.15 -17.53 15.62
N ALA A 75 -5.45 -18.24 16.71
CA ALA A 75 -6.19 -17.71 17.86
C ALA A 75 -5.48 -16.53 18.56
N ALA A 76 -6.26 -15.74 19.32
CA ALA A 76 -5.80 -14.61 20.10
C ALA A 76 -4.58 -14.99 20.95
N THR A 77 -3.46 -14.31 20.72
CA THR A 77 -2.18 -14.66 21.31
C THR A 77 -1.96 -13.82 22.55
N HIS A 78 -1.99 -14.44 23.73
CA HIS A 78 -1.45 -13.86 24.97
C HIS A 78 0.09 -13.73 24.95
N LYS A 79 0.73 -14.08 23.82
CA LYS A 79 2.18 -14.03 23.57
C LYS A 79 2.53 -12.85 22.66
N LYS A 80 3.74 -12.31 22.84
CA LYS A 80 4.33 -11.26 21.99
C LYS A 80 4.28 -11.68 20.51
N LEU A 81 3.58 -10.90 19.68
CA LEU A 81 3.47 -11.12 18.24
C LEU A 81 4.84 -10.98 17.54
N ARG A 82 5.13 -11.90 16.61
CA ARG A 82 6.29 -11.76 15.71
C ARG A 82 6.03 -10.60 14.75
N ALA A 83 7.09 -10.00 14.21
CA ALA A 83 6.96 -8.87 13.29
C ALA A 83 6.05 -9.17 12.08
N LYS A 84 6.11 -10.41 11.56
CA LYS A 84 5.27 -10.83 10.42
C LYS A 84 3.78 -10.96 10.72
N ASP A 85 3.41 -11.19 11.99
CA ASP A 85 2.02 -11.38 12.40
C ASP A 85 1.36 -10.04 12.82
N ARG A 86 2.06 -8.90 12.67
CA ARG A 86 1.54 -7.57 13.01
C ARG A 86 0.87 -6.95 11.79
N PRO A 87 -0.45 -6.66 11.84
CA PRO A 87 -1.11 -5.96 10.74
C PRO A 87 -0.77 -4.47 10.73
N LEU A 88 -0.58 -3.93 9.52
CA LEU A 88 -0.29 -2.52 9.22
C LEU A 88 -1.56 -1.78 8.79
N ALA A 89 -1.53 -0.45 8.83
CA ALA A 89 -2.59 0.33 8.19
C ALA A 89 -2.65 -0.03 6.69
N ASN A 90 -3.86 -0.27 6.20
CA ASN A 90 -4.20 -0.70 4.84
C ASN A 90 -3.93 -2.19 4.53
N ASP A 91 -3.58 -3.03 5.50
CA ASP A 91 -3.53 -4.50 5.30
C ASP A 91 -4.94 -5.10 4.98
N PHE A 92 -6.02 -4.32 5.14
CA PHE A 92 -7.42 -4.75 4.98
C PHE A 92 -8.23 -3.86 4.04
N VAL A 93 -7.61 -3.28 3.02
CA VAL A 93 -8.36 -2.62 1.93
C VAL A 93 -8.99 -3.72 1.07
N SER A 94 -10.24 -3.55 0.61
CA SER A 94 -10.83 -4.48 -0.37
C SER A 94 -10.16 -4.30 -1.74
N ASP A 95 -10.28 -5.29 -2.62
CA ASP A 95 -9.68 -5.21 -3.95
C ASP A 95 -10.24 -4.01 -4.74
N GLU A 96 -11.55 -3.72 -4.64
CA GLU A 96 -12.17 -2.56 -5.31
C GLU A 96 -11.69 -1.22 -4.75
N ALA A 97 -11.57 -1.13 -3.43
CA ALA A 97 -11.07 0.08 -2.79
C ALA A 97 -9.59 0.29 -3.13
N PHE A 98 -8.83 -0.80 -3.28
CA PHE A 98 -7.44 -0.76 -3.67
C PHE A 98 -7.27 -0.34 -5.14
N ASP A 99 -8.10 -0.87 -6.04
CA ASP A 99 -8.14 -0.45 -7.43
C ASP A 99 -8.46 1.04 -7.55
N GLN A 100 -9.46 1.53 -6.81
CA GLN A 100 -9.79 2.96 -6.79
C GLN A 100 -8.62 3.82 -6.28
N LEU A 101 -7.86 3.35 -5.28
CA LEU A 101 -6.67 4.06 -4.81
C LEU A 101 -5.61 4.17 -5.90
N LEU A 102 -5.39 3.11 -6.69
CA LEU A 102 -4.44 3.15 -7.81
C LEU A 102 -4.94 4.07 -8.92
N GLU A 103 -6.23 4.02 -9.23
CA GLU A 103 -6.87 4.92 -10.20
C GLU A 103 -6.69 6.38 -9.82
N ASP A 104 -7.00 6.73 -8.57
CA ASP A 104 -6.84 8.09 -8.06
C ASP A 104 -5.37 8.52 -8.03
N TRP A 105 -4.46 7.62 -7.67
CA TRP A 105 -3.04 7.93 -7.58
C TRP A 105 -2.41 8.18 -8.96
N PHE A 106 -2.55 7.22 -9.87
CA PHE A 106 -1.96 7.32 -11.21
C PHE A 106 -2.71 8.31 -12.10
N GLY A 107 -4.03 8.45 -11.94
CA GLY A 107 -4.80 9.48 -12.63
C GLY A 107 -4.37 10.88 -12.24
N ASN A 108 -4.10 11.12 -10.95
CA ASN A 108 -3.55 12.40 -10.51
C ASN A 108 -2.14 12.65 -11.06
N ILE A 109 -1.29 11.63 -11.15
CA ILE A 109 0.03 11.76 -11.80
C ILE A 109 -0.13 12.17 -13.27
N ALA A 110 -0.98 11.48 -14.03
CA ALA A 110 -1.23 11.78 -15.43
C ALA A 110 -1.79 13.20 -15.64
N ARG A 111 -2.62 13.68 -14.70
CA ARG A 111 -3.21 15.02 -14.74
C ARG A 111 -2.18 16.15 -14.61
N VAL A 112 -1.16 15.96 -13.77
CA VAL A 112 -0.25 17.06 -13.39
C VAL A 112 1.14 16.96 -14.02
N LEU A 113 1.54 15.76 -14.49
CA LEU A 113 2.81 15.54 -15.16
C LEU A 113 2.75 16.13 -16.58
N LEU A 114 3.72 16.98 -16.93
CA LEU A 114 3.78 17.53 -18.29
C LEU A 114 3.97 16.42 -19.34
N PRO A 115 3.37 16.55 -20.55
CA PRO A 115 3.57 15.59 -21.62
C PRO A 115 5.05 15.36 -21.97
N GLY A 116 5.42 14.11 -22.23
CA GLY A 116 6.80 13.71 -22.57
C GLY A 116 7.78 13.66 -21.39
N ARG A 117 7.30 13.81 -20.15
CA ARG A 117 8.11 13.70 -18.93
C ARG A 117 8.09 12.31 -18.32
N CYS A 118 9.04 12.08 -17.42
CA CYS A 118 9.31 10.78 -16.84
C CYS A 118 8.62 10.61 -15.48
N PHE A 119 8.40 9.35 -15.09
CA PHE A 119 8.00 8.98 -13.74
C PHE A 119 8.75 7.74 -13.27
N TYR A 120 9.02 7.66 -11.97
CA TYR A 120 9.56 6.50 -11.28
C TYR A 120 8.58 6.05 -10.20
N ILE A 121 8.23 4.77 -10.22
CA ILE A 121 7.32 4.14 -9.27
C ILE A 121 8.11 3.08 -8.52
N TRP A 122 8.19 3.22 -7.20
CA TRP A 122 8.81 2.25 -6.32
C TRP A 122 7.77 1.34 -5.72
N GLY A 123 8.04 0.04 -5.72
CA GLY A 123 7.14 -0.95 -5.16
C GLY A 123 7.83 -2.27 -4.90
N GLY A 124 7.26 -3.07 -4.00
CA GLY A 124 7.68 -4.46 -3.84
C GLY A 124 7.21 -5.30 -5.03
N TYR A 125 8.00 -6.32 -5.37
CA TYR A 125 7.72 -7.28 -6.45
C TYR A 125 6.26 -7.78 -6.50
N ALA A 126 5.66 -8.08 -5.34
CA ALA A 126 4.28 -8.59 -5.25
C ALA A 126 3.22 -7.62 -5.81
N ASN A 127 3.52 -6.32 -5.89
CA ASN A 127 2.60 -5.30 -6.37
C ASN A 127 2.85 -4.92 -7.84
N CYS A 128 3.93 -5.41 -8.47
CA CYS A 128 4.30 -5.05 -9.84
C CYS A 128 3.19 -5.36 -10.86
N GLY A 129 2.37 -6.39 -10.61
CA GLY A 129 1.22 -6.72 -11.46
C GLY A 129 0.10 -5.67 -11.47
N ASN A 130 0.00 -4.86 -10.41
CA ASN A 130 -1.12 -3.95 -10.20
C ASN A 130 -0.99 -2.64 -11.00
N TYR A 131 0.22 -2.22 -11.36
CA TYR A 131 0.47 -0.93 -12.00
C TYR A 131 0.17 -0.90 -13.50
N PRO A 132 0.67 -1.85 -14.32
CA PRO A 132 0.60 -1.72 -15.78
C PRO A 132 -0.82 -1.51 -16.35
N PRO A 133 -1.89 -2.18 -15.85
CA PRO A 133 -3.24 -1.92 -16.33
C PRO A 133 -3.70 -0.47 -16.11
N VAL A 134 -3.43 0.08 -14.92
CA VAL A 134 -3.85 1.43 -14.54
C VAL A 134 -2.98 2.49 -15.24
N LEU A 135 -1.67 2.26 -15.36
CA LEU A 135 -0.77 3.12 -16.14
C LEU A 135 -1.24 3.23 -17.60
N LYS A 136 -1.55 2.09 -18.22
CA LYS A 136 -2.07 2.05 -19.59
C LYS A 136 -3.38 2.84 -19.72
N LYS A 137 -4.29 2.70 -18.76
CA LYS A 137 -5.58 3.41 -18.75
C LYS A 137 -5.40 4.93 -18.70
N HIS A 138 -4.41 5.43 -17.95
CA HIS A 138 -4.13 6.87 -17.82
C HIS A 138 -3.12 7.41 -18.83
N GLY A 139 -2.76 6.63 -19.86
CA GLY A 139 -1.81 7.07 -20.89
C GLY A 139 -0.36 7.21 -20.39
N LEU A 140 -0.03 6.62 -19.25
CA LEU A 140 1.31 6.59 -18.70
C LEU A 140 2.07 5.40 -19.27
N TYR A 141 3.05 5.67 -20.12
CA TYR A 141 3.83 4.62 -20.80
C TYR A 141 4.79 3.92 -19.83
N PHE A 142 4.58 2.62 -19.61
CA PHE A 142 5.50 1.77 -18.86
C PHE A 142 6.67 1.35 -19.75
N SER A 143 7.85 1.94 -19.51
CA SER A 143 9.06 1.71 -20.31
C SER A 143 9.79 0.42 -19.93
N GLN A 144 10.13 0.27 -18.65
CA GLN A 144 10.94 -0.84 -18.15
C GLN A 144 10.80 -0.97 -16.63
N SER A 145 11.19 -2.12 -16.11
CA SER A 145 11.38 -2.34 -14.67
C SER A 145 12.87 -2.26 -14.33
N ILE A 146 13.18 -1.64 -13.19
CA ILE A 146 14.54 -1.56 -12.65
C ILE A 146 14.54 -2.29 -11.32
N ILE A 147 15.48 -3.21 -11.16
CA ILE A 147 15.57 -4.05 -9.97
C ILE A 147 16.56 -3.45 -9.00
N TRP A 148 16.08 -3.11 -7.81
CA TRP A 148 16.95 -2.74 -6.71
C TRP A 148 17.38 -4.00 -5.96
N ASP A 149 18.48 -4.60 -6.42
CA ASP A 149 19.14 -5.71 -5.73
C ASP A 149 19.84 -5.21 -4.45
N LYS A 150 19.22 -5.46 -3.30
CA LYS A 150 19.73 -5.02 -2.01
C LYS A 150 20.84 -5.98 -1.57
N GLN A 151 22.06 -5.47 -1.50
CA GLN A 151 23.23 -6.28 -1.14
C GLN A 151 23.38 -6.54 0.38
N HIS A 152 22.42 -6.11 1.18
CA HIS A 152 22.43 -6.30 2.63
C HIS A 152 21.03 -6.63 3.15
N PRO A 153 20.92 -7.46 4.21
CA PRO A 153 19.64 -7.78 4.81
C PRO A 153 18.90 -6.52 5.27
N VAL A 154 17.60 -6.46 4.96
CA VAL A 154 16.69 -5.43 5.48
C VAL A 154 15.73 -6.02 6.49
N LEU A 155 15.39 -5.26 7.53
CA LEU A 155 14.36 -5.66 8.48
C LEU A 155 13.00 -5.72 7.77
N THR A 156 12.46 -6.92 7.56
CA THR A 156 11.21 -7.14 6.84
C THR A 156 10.36 -8.24 7.50
N ARG A 157 9.08 -8.35 7.09
CA ARG A 157 8.16 -9.42 7.46
C ARG A 157 8.35 -10.69 6.62
N LYS A 158 9.29 -10.70 5.67
CA LYS A 158 9.59 -11.82 4.77
C LYS A 158 10.74 -12.67 5.31
N ASP A 159 10.68 -13.97 5.04
CA ASP A 159 11.71 -14.93 5.47
C ASP A 159 12.97 -14.88 4.58
N PHE A 160 12.85 -14.35 3.35
CA PHE A 160 13.94 -14.22 2.39
C PHE A 160 14.03 -12.81 1.81
N MET A 161 15.23 -12.43 1.38
CA MET A 161 15.48 -11.21 0.61
C MET A 161 15.41 -11.53 -0.88
N GLY A 162 14.32 -11.14 -1.54
CA GLY A 162 14.17 -11.33 -2.98
C GLY A 162 15.12 -10.41 -3.76
N ALA A 163 15.63 -10.92 -4.88
CA ALA A 163 16.50 -10.22 -5.83
C ALA A 163 15.83 -10.27 -7.22
N HIS A 164 14.73 -9.53 -7.37
CA HIS A 164 13.84 -9.59 -8.53
C HIS A 164 13.32 -8.23 -8.94
#